data_AF-A0A9P8WH68-F1
#
_entry.id   AF-A0A9P8WH68-F1
#
_cell.length_a   1.000
_cell.length_b   1.000
_cell.length_c   1.000
_cell.angle_alpha   90.00
_cell.angle_beta   90.00
_cell.angle_gamma   90.00
#
_symmetry.space_group_name_H-M   'P 1'
#
loop_
_entity.id
_entity.type
_entity.pdbx_description
1 polymer ?
#
loop_
_entity_poly.entity_id
_entity_poly.type
_entity_poly.pdbx_seq_one_letter_code
_entity_poly.pdbx_strand_id
1 'polypeptide(L)'
;MVSPIHSRFTDETLTIDLGWRRKNPVSYNHESSLPTTEPHSPDPNDVLTISRNSSYPKHVWSPAGGWYAQPANWRANTIIAGAVLVGMVAVTWNFSAKRETWAHKPEPWEWHPSRYWSKQLIEWDKEDRLKAEGKESK
;
A
#
# COMPACT_ATOMS: atom_id res chain seq x y z
N MET A 1 -48.09 -28.42 16.99
CA MET A 1 -47.32 -27.50 17.87
C MET A 1 -46.32 -26.78 16.98
N VAL A 2 -46.63 -25.54 16.61
CA VAL A 2 -45.81 -24.70 15.72
C VAL A 2 -45.29 -23.56 16.59
N SER A 3 -43.98 -23.55 16.84
CA SER A 3 -43.34 -22.45 17.57
C SER A 3 -43.02 -21.31 16.60
N PRO A 4 -43.23 -20.04 16.98
CA PRO A 4 -42.98 -18.89 16.12
C PRO A 4 -41.51 -18.48 16.11
N ILE A 5 -41.00 -18.29 14.89
CA ILE A 5 -39.72 -17.65 14.57
C ILE A 5 -39.74 -16.21 15.11
N HIS A 6 -38.91 -15.92 16.09
CA HIS A 6 -38.54 -14.55 16.44
C HIS A 6 -37.25 -14.19 15.71
N SER A 7 -37.39 -13.34 14.70
CA SER A 7 -36.29 -12.56 14.15
C SER A 7 -35.74 -11.62 15.22
N ARG A 8 -34.48 -11.79 15.60
CA ARG A 8 -33.69 -10.71 16.20
C ARG A 8 -32.49 -10.44 15.30
N PHE A 9 -32.70 -9.47 14.42
CA PHE A 9 -31.65 -8.72 13.74
C PHE A 9 -31.09 -7.76 14.79
N THR A 10 -29.89 -8.03 15.29
CA THR A 10 -29.13 -7.09 16.12
C THR A 10 -27.77 -6.89 15.47
N ASP A 11 -27.58 -5.67 14.96
CA ASP A 11 -26.31 -5.09 14.54
C ASP A 11 -25.22 -5.34 15.59
N GLU A 12 -24.26 -6.20 15.26
CA GLU A 12 -22.97 -6.22 15.93
C GLU A 12 -21.89 -5.78 14.95
N THR A 13 -21.58 -4.50 15.09
CA THR A 13 -20.32 -3.84 14.81
C THR A 13 -19.16 -4.76 14.45
N LEU A 14 -18.65 -4.57 13.22
CA LEU A 14 -17.34 -5.04 12.76
C LEU A 14 -16.21 -4.50 13.67
N THR A 15 -15.99 -5.13 14.82
CA THR A 15 -14.74 -4.98 15.55
C THR A 15 -13.72 -5.89 14.91
N ILE A 16 -12.92 -5.32 14.01
CA ILE A 16 -11.69 -5.92 13.53
C ILE A 16 -10.76 -6.04 14.75
N ASP A 17 -10.68 -7.24 15.32
CA ASP A 17 -9.73 -7.58 16.37
C ASP A 17 -8.31 -7.61 15.78
N LEU A 18 -7.75 -6.42 15.61
CA LEU A 18 -6.32 -6.23 15.39
C LEU A 18 -5.62 -6.45 16.73
N GLY A 19 -5.39 -7.73 17.06
CA GLY A 19 -4.64 -8.17 18.23
C GLY A 19 -3.30 -7.43 18.35
N TRP A 20 -3.29 -6.39 19.17
CA TRP A 20 -2.12 -5.61 19.51
C TRP A 20 -1.18 -6.47 20.36
N ARG A 21 -0.07 -6.90 19.75
CA ARG A 21 1.05 -7.57 20.44
C ARG A 21 1.67 -6.60 21.45
N ARG A 22 1.35 -6.80 22.74
CA ARG A 22 1.95 -6.09 23.88
C ARG A 22 3.48 -6.08 23.78
N LYS A 23 4.09 -4.89 23.88
CA LYS A 23 5.52 -4.76 24.17
C LYS A 23 5.72 -5.05 25.66
N ASN A 24 6.27 -6.21 25.99
CA ASN A 24 6.84 -6.45 27.32
C ASN A 24 8.32 -6.04 27.28
N PRO A 25 8.80 -5.07 28.09
CA PRO A 25 10.23 -4.86 28.25
C PRO A 25 10.81 -5.98 29.11
N VAL A 26 11.70 -6.80 28.55
CA VAL A 26 12.46 -7.80 29.33
C VAL A 26 13.61 -7.07 30.01
N SER A 27 13.52 -6.95 31.34
CA SER A 27 14.62 -6.58 32.23
C SER A 27 15.62 -7.75 32.31
N TYR A 28 16.86 -7.54 31.87
CA TYR A 28 17.94 -8.52 32.02
C TYR A 28 18.62 -8.30 33.38
N ASN A 29 18.38 -9.22 34.32
CA ASN A 29 19.21 -9.34 35.52
C ASN A 29 20.50 -10.06 35.12
N HIS A 30 21.64 -9.41 35.31
CA HIS A 30 22.95 -10.00 35.09
C HIS A 30 23.48 -10.54 36.43
N GLU A 31 23.01 -11.73 36.84
CA GLU A 31 23.68 -12.50 37.89
C GLU A 31 24.62 -13.50 37.24
N SER A 32 25.90 -13.16 37.24
CA SER A 32 27.00 -14.04 36.84
C SER A 32 27.38 -14.96 38.00
N SER A 33 26.75 -16.13 38.08
CA SER A 33 27.24 -17.25 38.89
C SER A 33 27.61 -18.41 37.96
N LEU A 34 28.92 -18.66 37.85
CA LEU A 34 29.50 -19.78 37.10
C LEU A 34 29.01 -21.11 37.72
N PRO A 35 28.49 -22.08 36.93
CA PRO A 35 28.11 -23.36 37.49
C PRO A 35 29.29 -24.34 37.52
N THR A 36 29.52 -24.88 38.71
CA THR A 36 30.31 -26.07 39.00
C THR A 36 29.88 -27.24 38.11
N THR A 37 30.86 -28.01 37.63
CA THR A 37 30.73 -29.16 36.74
C THR A 37 29.85 -30.27 37.30
N GLU A 38 28.70 -30.51 36.66
CA GLU A 38 27.87 -31.73 36.76
C GLU A 38 27.39 -32.07 35.34
N PRO A 39 27.63 -33.28 34.79
CA PRO A 39 27.11 -33.67 33.48
C PRO A 39 25.62 -34.02 33.61
N HIS A 40 24.75 -33.01 33.55
CA HIS A 40 23.30 -33.20 33.48
C HIS A 40 22.93 -33.81 32.12
N SER A 41 22.22 -34.94 32.15
CA SER A 41 21.62 -35.55 30.96
C SER A 41 20.69 -34.52 30.31
N PRO A 42 20.78 -34.24 28.99
CA PRO A 42 19.95 -33.23 28.36
C PRO A 42 18.48 -33.67 28.40
N ASP A 43 17.63 -32.87 29.05
CA ASP A 43 16.20 -33.11 29.08
C ASP A 43 15.62 -33.03 27.66
N PRO A 44 14.74 -33.95 27.23
CA PRO A 44 14.21 -34.00 25.86
C PRO A 44 13.38 -32.76 25.47
N ASN A 45 13.04 -31.91 26.44
CA ASN A 45 12.35 -30.64 26.22
C ASN A 45 13.29 -29.48 25.81
N ASP A 46 14.59 -29.59 26.05
CA ASP A 46 15.59 -28.60 25.61
C ASP A 46 15.86 -28.68 24.10
N VAL A 47 15.69 -29.86 23.51
CA VAL A 47 15.85 -30.04 22.06
C VAL A 47 14.75 -29.31 21.28
N LEU A 48 13.55 -29.16 21.87
CA LEU A 48 12.41 -28.48 21.26
C LEU A 48 12.42 -26.96 21.43
N THR A 49 13.22 -26.42 22.36
CA THR A 49 13.39 -24.97 22.55
C THR A 49 14.48 -24.37 21.66
N ILE A 50 15.50 -25.15 21.29
CA ILE A 50 16.61 -24.71 20.42
C ILE A 50 16.13 -24.30 19.00
N SER A 51 15.04 -24.88 18.50
CA SER A 51 14.51 -24.56 17.16
C SER A 51 13.69 -23.26 17.09
N ARG A 52 13.39 -22.60 18.22
CA ARG A 52 12.46 -21.45 18.26
C ARG A 52 13.14 -20.08 18.23
N ASN A 53 14.47 -20.04 18.16
CA ASN A 53 15.21 -18.81 17.97
C ASN A 53 15.68 -18.72 16.52
N SER A 54 14.93 -17.99 15.69
CA SER A 54 15.37 -17.68 14.33
C SER A 54 16.52 -16.67 14.42
N SER A 55 17.73 -17.18 14.60
CA SER A 55 18.97 -16.41 14.67
C SER A 55 19.38 -15.97 13.26
N TYR A 56 18.73 -14.92 12.74
CA TYR A 56 19.24 -14.21 11.58
C TYR A 56 20.21 -13.11 12.00
N PRO A 57 21.32 -12.91 11.27
CA PRO A 57 22.34 -11.92 11.59
C PRO A 57 21.73 -10.50 11.53
N LYS A 58 21.72 -9.81 12.67
CA LYS A 58 21.08 -8.48 12.82
C LYS A 58 21.88 -7.34 12.18
N HIS A 59 23.18 -7.55 11.98
CA HIS A 59 24.13 -6.54 11.51
C HIS A 59 24.33 -6.58 9.99
N VAL A 60 23.62 -7.47 9.30
CA VAL A 60 23.67 -7.55 7.84
C VAL A 60 22.63 -6.60 7.28
N TRP A 61 23.12 -5.58 6.56
CA TRP A 61 22.27 -4.66 5.83
C TRP A 61 22.22 -5.04 4.36
N SER A 62 21.03 -4.97 3.78
CA SER A 62 20.83 -5.07 2.34
C SER A 62 19.89 -3.95 1.89
N PRO A 63 20.14 -3.35 0.71
CA PRO A 63 19.38 -2.19 0.25
C PRO A 63 17.89 -2.49 0.02
N ALA A 64 17.56 -3.76 -0.29
CA ALA A 64 16.17 -4.21 -0.48
C ALA A 64 15.47 -4.64 0.82
N GLY A 65 16.15 -4.57 1.97
CA GLY A 65 15.70 -5.15 3.24
C GLY A 65 16.36 -6.50 3.55
N GLY A 66 16.07 -7.04 4.75
CA GLY A 66 16.59 -8.32 5.23
C GLY A 66 15.48 -9.32 5.55
N TRP A 67 15.79 -10.36 6.34
CA TRP A 67 14.79 -11.35 6.75
C TRP A 67 13.70 -10.74 7.62
N TYR A 68 12.45 -10.87 7.17
CA TYR A 68 11.24 -10.39 7.85
C TYR A 68 11.30 -8.88 8.21
N ALA A 69 11.65 -8.04 7.23
CA ALA A 69 11.68 -6.60 7.41
C ALA A 69 10.30 -6.03 7.77
N GLN A 70 10.13 -5.63 9.03
CA GLN A 70 8.94 -4.93 9.54
C GLN A 70 9.35 -3.57 10.12
N PRO A 71 9.70 -2.59 9.27
CA PRO A 71 10.04 -1.27 9.74
C PRO A 71 8.81 -0.63 10.39
N ALA A 72 9.00 0.00 11.56
CA ALA A 72 7.91 0.63 12.31
C ALA A 72 7.13 1.68 11.50
N ASN A 73 7.78 2.31 10.51
CA ASN A 73 7.24 3.41 9.71
C ASN A 73 6.88 3.00 8.27
N TRP A 74 6.60 1.72 8.01
CA TRP A 74 6.33 1.22 6.65
C TRP A 74 5.26 2.04 5.90
N ARG A 75 4.20 2.47 6.59
CA ARG A 75 3.11 3.26 6.00
C ARG A 75 3.60 4.60 5.46
N ALA A 76 4.33 5.35 6.28
CA ALA A 76 4.85 6.66 5.89
C ALA A 76 5.83 6.52 4.72
N ASN A 77 6.72 5.53 4.77
CA ASN A 77 7.70 5.31 3.71
C ASN A 77 7.03 4.95 2.37
N THR A 78 5.98 4.12 2.37
CA THR A 78 5.21 3.80 1.17
C THR A 78 4.44 5.00 0.64
N ILE A 79 3.88 5.84 1.53
CA ILE A 79 3.20 7.07 1.12
C ILE A 79 4.19 8.02 0.42
N ILE A 80 5.39 8.20 0.98
CA ILE A 80 6.42 9.05 0.37
C ILE A 80 6.85 8.48 -0.98
N ALA A 81 7.15 7.17 -1.05
CA ALA A 81 7.53 6.53 -2.31
C ALA A 81 6.44 6.63 -3.38
N GLY A 82 5.18 6.41 -2.99
CA GLY A 82 4.03 6.58 -3.87
C GLY A 82 3.87 8.03 -4.36
N ALA A 83 4.01 9.00 -3.47
CA ALA A 83 3.91 10.42 -3.82
C ALA A 83 4.98 10.84 -4.83
N VAL A 84 6.22 10.36 -4.67
CA VAL A 84 7.31 10.62 -5.62
C VAL A 84 7.00 10.01 -6.99
N LEU A 85 6.52 8.76 -7.04
CA LEU A 85 6.14 8.11 -8.29
C LEU A 85 5.00 8.84 -9.00
N VAL A 86 3.94 9.20 -8.28
CA VAL A 86 2.84 9.98 -8.86
C VAL A 86 3.33 11.33 -9.37
N GLY A 87 4.22 12.01 -8.65
CA GLY A 87 4.83 13.25 -9.11
C GLY A 87 5.60 13.09 -10.43
N MET A 88 6.45 12.07 -10.53
CA MET A 88 7.20 11.77 -11.76
C MET A 88 6.29 11.47 -12.95
N VAL A 89 5.26 10.64 -12.73
CA VAL A 89 4.28 10.30 -13.77
C VAL A 89 3.51 11.54 -14.21
N ALA A 90 3.05 12.38 -13.29
CA ALA A 90 2.30 13.58 -13.60
C ALA A 90 3.12 14.58 -14.44
N VAL A 91 4.40 14.78 -14.11
CA VAL A 91 5.29 15.66 -14.88
C VAL A 91 5.50 15.10 -16.28
N THR A 92 5.83 13.82 -16.40
CA THR A 92 6.06 13.15 -17.69
C THR A 92 4.81 13.16 -18.55
N TRP A 93 3.64 12.89 -17.97
CA TRP A 93 2.34 12.96 -18.64
C TRP A 93 2.05 14.36 -19.17
N ASN A 94 2.18 15.39 -18.33
CA ASN A 94 1.95 16.78 -18.75
C ASN A 94 2.90 17.21 -19.87
N PHE A 95 4.16 16.77 -19.80
CA PHE A 95 5.15 17.05 -20.83
C PHE A 95 4.82 16.37 -22.16
N SER A 96 4.34 15.13 -22.10
CA SER A 96 3.90 14.34 -23.26
C SER A 96 2.63 14.92 -23.88
N ALA A 97 1.57 15.14 -23.10
CA ALA A 97 0.28 15.65 -23.56
C ALA A 97 0.36 17.04 -24.23
N LYS A 98 1.34 17.87 -23.83
CA LYS A 98 1.59 19.18 -24.46
C LYS A 98 2.29 19.09 -25.82
N ARG A 99 2.99 17.99 -26.11
CA ARG A 99 3.74 17.76 -27.36
C ARG A 99 3.00 16.93 -28.38
N GLU A 100 1.91 16.31 -27.97
CA GLU A 100 1.07 15.54 -28.88
C GLU A 100 0.49 16.46 -29.96
N THR A 101 0.75 16.10 -31.22
CA THR A 101 0.20 16.77 -32.40
C THR A 101 -0.58 15.77 -33.24
N TRP A 102 -1.71 16.22 -33.75
CA TRP A 102 -2.68 15.47 -34.55
C TRP A 102 -2.64 15.99 -35.97
N ALA A 103 -2.52 15.08 -36.93
CA ALA A 103 -2.44 15.40 -38.35
C ALA A 103 -3.75 15.96 -38.91
N HIS A 104 -4.88 15.47 -38.39
CA HIS A 104 -6.22 15.93 -38.76
C HIS A 104 -7.12 15.96 -37.54
N LYS A 105 -8.20 16.73 -37.65
CA LYS A 105 -9.24 16.79 -36.64
C LYS A 105 -10.10 15.53 -36.72
N PRO A 106 -10.30 14.79 -35.62
CA PRO A 106 -11.16 13.61 -35.62
C PRO A 106 -12.63 14.02 -35.78
N GLU A 107 -13.42 13.09 -36.30
CA GLU A 107 -14.84 13.32 -36.52
C GLU A 107 -15.61 13.41 -35.19
N PRO A 108 -16.72 14.18 -35.11
CA PRO A 108 -17.43 14.41 -33.86
C PRO A 108 -17.94 13.14 -33.16
N TRP A 109 -18.30 12.12 -33.93
CA TRP A 109 -18.82 10.84 -33.42
C TRP A 109 -17.73 9.87 -32.94
N GLU A 110 -16.46 10.15 -33.20
CA GLU A 110 -15.36 9.27 -32.80
C GLU A 110 -14.90 9.59 -31.38
N TRP A 111 -14.86 8.57 -30.51
CA TRP A 111 -14.43 8.74 -29.13
C TRP A 111 -12.94 8.40 -28.98
N HIS A 112 -12.15 9.34 -28.47
CA HIS A 112 -10.74 9.13 -28.14
C HIS A 112 -10.48 9.50 -26.67
N PRO A 113 -9.75 8.66 -25.92
CA PRO A 113 -9.41 8.96 -24.53
C PRO A 113 -8.49 10.19 -24.41
N SER A 114 -7.67 10.45 -25.43
CA SER A 114 -6.81 11.63 -25.52
C SER A 114 -7.56 12.97 -25.51
N ARG A 115 -8.86 13.01 -25.85
CA ARG A 115 -9.66 14.25 -25.80
C ARG A 115 -9.67 14.92 -24.43
N TYR A 116 -9.45 14.17 -23.35
CA TYR A 116 -9.45 14.74 -21.99
C TYR A 116 -8.16 15.48 -21.62
N TRP A 117 -7.04 15.24 -22.30
CA TRP A 117 -5.73 15.78 -21.88
C TRP A 117 -4.87 16.35 -23.01
N SER A 118 -5.09 15.95 -24.26
CA SER A 118 -4.30 16.43 -25.40
C SER A 118 -4.74 17.84 -25.78
N LYS A 119 -3.78 18.77 -25.78
CA LYS A 119 -4.06 20.21 -25.94
C LYS A 119 -4.84 20.54 -27.22
N GLN A 120 -4.47 19.92 -28.34
CA GLN A 120 -5.05 20.20 -29.65
C GLN A 120 -6.52 19.76 -29.74
N LEU A 121 -6.85 18.58 -29.22
CA LEU A 121 -8.21 18.05 -29.19
C LEU A 121 -9.13 18.90 -28.32
N ILE A 122 -8.67 19.27 -27.13
CA ILE A 122 -9.44 20.12 -26.21
C ILE A 122 -9.77 21.47 -26.87
N GLU A 123 -8.83 22.06 -27.61
CA GLU A 123 -9.07 23.34 -28.27
C GLU A 123 -10.06 23.23 -29.42
N TRP A 124 -9.94 22.18 -30.24
CA TRP A 124 -10.91 21.88 -31.28
C TRP A 124 -12.33 21.64 -30.75
N ASP A 125 -12.47 20.96 -29.61
CA ASP A 125 -13.76 20.72 -28.97
C ASP A 125 -14.37 22.03 -28.42
N LYS A 126 -13.55 22.95 -27.91
CA LYS A 126 -14.01 24.29 -27.49
C LYS A 126 -14.47 25.12 -28.68
N GLU A 127 -13.70 25.13 -29.77
CA GLU A 127 -14.07 25.87 -30.98
C GLU A 127 -15.39 25.38 -31.57
N ASP A 128 -15.65 24.07 -31.58
CA ASP A 128 -16.91 23.53 -32.09
C ASP A 128 -18.09 23.93 -31.22
N ARG A 129 -17.90 23.94 -29.90
CA ARG A 129 -18.93 24.41 -28.96
C ARG A 129 -19.28 25.87 -29.21
N LEU A 130 -18.28 26.74 -29.32
CA LEU A 130 -18.48 28.17 -29.60
C LEU A 130 -19.14 28.41 -30.96
N LYS A 131 -18.79 27.63 -31.99
CA LYS A 131 -19.42 27.70 -33.32
C LYS A 131 -20.89 27.24 -33.29
N ALA A 132 -21.21 26.23 -32.48
CA ALA A 132 -22.59 25.78 -32.30
C ALA A 132 -23.44 26.87 -31.62
N GLU A 133 -22.95 27.44 -30.52
CA GLU A 133 -23.61 28.54 -29.78
C GLU A 133 -23.82 29.78 -30.66
N GLY A 134 -22.81 30.16 -31.44
CA GLY A 134 -22.90 31.31 -32.36
C GLY A 134 -23.94 31.13 -33.47
N LYS A 135 -24.15 29.90 -33.96
CA LYS A 135 -25.16 29.59 -34.98
C LYS A 135 -26.58 29.64 -34.45
N GLU A 136 -26.80 29.22 -33.21
CA GLU A 136 -28.14 29.30 -32.60
C GLU A 136 -28.57 30.74 -32.29
N SER A 137 -27.62 31.64 -32.08
CA SER A 137 -27.90 33.05 -31.76
C SER A 137 -28.28 33.93 -32.97
N LYS A 138 -28.16 33.41 -34.20
CA LYS A 138 -28.31 34.17 -35.45
C LYS A 138 -29.54 33.73 -36.24
#